data_AF-A0A1G2YY95-F1
#
_entry.id   AF-A0A1G2YY95-F1
#
_cell.length_a   1.000
_cell.length_b   1.000
_cell.length_c   1.000
_cell.angle_alpha   90.00
_cell.angle_beta   90.00
_cell.angle_gamma   90.00
#
_symmetry.space_group_name_H-M   'P 1'
#
loop_
_entity.id
_entity.type
_entity.pdbx_description
1 polymer ?
#
loop_
_entity_poly.entity_id
_entity_poly.type
_entity_poly.pdbx_seq_one_letter_code
_entity_poly.pdbx_strand_id
1 'polypeptide(L)'
;MMEPRPNPKMTDTTPEAQRVQYDIYRRMSPARKFRLICDAYEMGKQLARAGLRMRHPDATEEELWRLWARQHLGPELFEQVYGRATRE
;
A
#
# COMPACT_ATOMS: atom_id res chain seq x y z
N MET A 1 7.00 -25.29 10.56
CA MET A 1 7.33 -25.17 9.13
C MET A 1 6.07 -24.67 8.44
N MET A 2 6.07 -23.45 7.91
CA MET A 2 4.91 -22.93 7.16
C MET A 2 5.02 -23.51 5.74
N GLU A 3 4.07 -24.35 5.35
CA GLU A 3 4.09 -24.92 4.00
C GLU A 3 4.00 -23.80 2.94
N PRO A 4 4.77 -23.89 1.84
CA PRO A 4 4.71 -22.90 0.79
C PRO A 4 3.30 -22.89 0.21
N ARG A 5 2.59 -21.76 0.34
CA ARG A 5 1.28 -21.59 -0.27
C ARG A 5 1.44 -21.81 -1.78
N PRO A 6 0.56 -22.60 -2.43
CA PRO A 6 0.61 -22.78 -3.88
C PRO A 6 0.52 -21.40 -4.52
N ASN A 7 1.51 -21.07 -5.35
CA ASN A 7 1.54 -19.80 -6.07
C ASN A 7 0.28 -19.74 -6.95
N PRO A 8 -0.71 -18.87 -6.67
CA PRO A 8 -1.88 -18.76 -7.52
C PRO A 8 -1.38 -18.38 -8.91
N LYS A 9 -1.57 -19.28 -9.88
CA LYS A 9 -1.19 -19.01 -11.27
C LYS A 9 -1.92 -17.74 -11.68
N MET A 10 -1.17 -16.67 -11.93
CA MET A 10 -1.71 -15.42 -12.46
C MET A 10 -2.27 -15.72 -13.85
N THR A 11 -3.60 -15.87 -13.97
CA THR A 11 -4.24 -16.27 -15.23
C THR A 11 -4.30 -15.12 -16.23
N ASP A 12 -4.26 -13.88 -15.76
CA ASP A 12 -4.33 -12.65 -16.56
C ASP A 12 -2.95 -12.19 -17.07
N THR A 13 -1.88 -12.92 -16.77
CA THR A 13 -0.52 -12.57 -17.23
C THR A 13 0.16 -13.81 -17.78
N THR A 14 0.49 -13.75 -19.08
CA THR A 14 1.17 -14.87 -19.73
C THR A 14 2.58 -15.07 -19.16
N PRO A 15 3.12 -16.30 -19.17
CA PRO A 15 4.49 -16.57 -18.74
C PRO A 15 5.53 -15.70 -19.48
N GLU A 16 5.29 -15.39 -20.75
CA GLU A 16 6.13 -14.53 -21.57
C GLU A 16 6.14 -13.09 -21.04
N ALA A 17 4.96 -12.53 -20.75
CA ALA A 17 4.84 -11.17 -20.19
C ALA A 17 5.51 -11.07 -18.82
N GLN A 18 5.35 -12.08 -17.96
CA GLN A 18 6.02 -12.14 -16.67
C GLN A 18 7.55 -12.19 -16.82
N ARG A 19 8.07 -12.97 -17.78
CA ARG A 19 9.50 -13.04 -18.06
C ARG A 19 10.06 -11.68 -18.48
N VAL A 20 9.37 -10.98 -19.38
CA VAL A 20 9.74 -9.61 -19.81
C VAL A 20 9.76 -8.65 -18.62
N GLN A 21 8.74 -8.69 -17.76
CA GLN A 21 8.69 -7.86 -16.55
C GLN A 21 9.90 -8.10 -15.64
N TYR A 22 10.27 -9.36 -15.40
CA TYR A 22 11.43 -9.70 -14.59
C TYR A 22 12.74 -9.20 -15.20
N ASP A 23 12.91 -9.34 -16.51
CA ASP A 23 14.12 -8.86 -17.19
C ASP A 23 14.23 -7.34 -17.14
N ILE A 24 13.11 -6.61 -17.27
CA ILE A 24 13.07 -5.17 -17.03
C ILE A 24 13.55 -4.85 -15.61
N TYR A 25 13.00 -5.51 -14.60
CA TYR A 25 13.36 -5.27 -13.19
C TYR A 25 14.78 -5.67 -12.81
N ARG A 26 15.38 -6.64 -13.50
CA ARG A 26 16.79 -7.04 -13.31
C ARG A 26 17.76 -6.05 -13.95
N ARG A 27 17.36 -5.40 -15.05
CA ARG A 27 18.17 -4.39 -15.74
C ARG A 27 18.09 -3.01 -15.10
N MET A 28 17.09 -2.75 -14.25
CA MET A 28 16.99 -1.49 -13.52
C MET A 28 18.10 -1.35 -12.47
N SER A 29 18.68 -0.15 -12.35
CA SER A 29 19.51 0.17 -11.19
C SER A 29 18.68 0.11 -9.89
N PRO A 30 19.29 -0.26 -8.75
CA PRO A 30 18.58 -0.29 -7.46
C PRO A 30 17.90 1.04 -7.12
N ALA A 31 18.58 2.17 -7.35
CA ALA A 31 18.03 3.49 -7.09
C ALA A 31 16.80 3.82 -7.94
N ARG A 32 16.78 3.42 -9.23
CA ARG A 32 15.60 3.59 -10.07
C ARG A 32 14.44 2.72 -9.60
N LYS A 33 14.74 1.47 -9.25
CA LYS A 33 13.73 0.53 -8.74
C LYS A 33 13.11 1.04 -7.44
N PHE A 34 13.92 1.55 -6.53
CA PHE A 34 13.45 2.10 -5.26
C PHE A 34 12.56 3.33 -5.46
N ARG A 35 12.93 4.25 -6.36
CA ARG A 35 12.07 5.40 -6.70
C ARG A 35 10.69 4.95 -7.20
N LEU A 36 10.62 3.98 -8.11
CA LEU A 36 9.34 3.45 -8.58
C LEU A 36 8.48 2.86 -7.45
N ILE A 37 9.10 2.21 -6.47
CA ILE A 37 8.40 1.69 -5.30
C ILE A 37 7.84 2.84 -4.44
N CYS A 38 8.64 3.88 -4.17
CA CYS A 38 8.19 5.06 -3.44
C CYS A 38 7.04 5.79 -4.15
N ASP A 39 7.16 5.98 -5.47
CA ASP A 39 6.14 6.63 -6.29
C ASP A 39 4.82 5.83 -6.26
N ALA A 40 4.92 4.51 -6.40
CA ALA A 40 3.76 3.62 -6.31
C ALA A 40 3.11 3.64 -4.92
N TYR A 41 3.90 3.73 -3.86
CA TYR A 41 3.40 3.85 -2.49
C TYR A 41 2.63 5.16 -2.28
N GLU A 42 3.18 6.28 -2.72
CA GLU A 42 2.50 7.58 -2.61
C GLU A 42 1.22 7.62 -3.46
N MET A 43 1.23 7.05 -4.66
CA MET A 43 0.03 6.91 -5.48
C MET A 43 -1.04 6.07 -4.77
N GLY A 44 -0.67 4.93 -4.18
CA GLY A 44 -1.58 4.08 -3.41
C GLY A 44 -2.21 4.81 -2.22
N LYS A 45 -1.43 5.62 -1.50
CA LYS A 45 -1.93 6.47 -0.41
C LYS A 45 -2.96 7.49 -0.90
N GLN A 46 -2.70 8.14 -2.03
CA GLN A 46 -3.62 9.11 -2.61
C GLN A 46 -4.95 8.45 -3.01
N LEU A 47 -4.89 7.29 -3.66
CA LEU A 47 -6.08 6.52 -4.04
C LEU A 47 -6.90 6.08 -2.82
N ALA A 48 -6.24 5.59 -1.76
CA ALA A 48 -6.90 5.21 -0.52
C ALA A 48 -7.63 6.41 0.14
N ARG A 49 -6.96 7.56 0.22
CA ARG A 49 -7.55 8.80 0.77
C ARG A 49 -8.68 9.34 -0.09
N ALA A 50 -8.58 9.26 -1.42
CA ALA A 50 -9.67 9.63 -2.32
C ALA A 50 -10.91 8.76 -2.07
N GLY A 51 -10.74 7.44 -1.92
CA GLY A 51 -11.83 6.54 -1.56
C GLY A 51 -12.44 6.85 -0.19
N LEU A 52 -11.65 7.32 0.78
CA LEU A 52 -12.18 7.77 2.08
C LEU A 52 -13.00 9.05 1.95
N ARG A 53 -12.53 10.05 1.18
CA ARG A 53 -13.31 11.28 0.91
C ARG A 53 -14.66 10.97 0.28
N MET A 54 -14.70 10.02 -0.66
CA MET A 54 -15.95 9.61 -1.31
C MET A 54 -16.95 8.97 -0.32
N ARG A 55 -16.47 8.25 0.70
CA ARG A 55 -17.32 7.58 1.71
C ARG A 55 -17.66 8.47 2.90
N HIS A 56 -16.84 9.48 3.17
CA HIS A 56 -16.98 10.40 4.30
C HIS A 56 -16.89 11.84 3.78
N PRO A 57 -17.91 12.32 3.03
CA PRO A 57 -17.85 13.63 2.38
C PRO A 57 -17.75 14.80 3.36
N ASP A 58 -18.24 14.63 4.59
CA ASP A 58 -18.24 15.67 5.63
C ASP A 58 -17.02 15.59 6.57
N ALA A 59 -16.15 14.60 6.39
CA ALA A 59 -14.97 14.44 7.23
C ALA A 59 -13.90 15.50 6.91
N THR A 60 -13.30 16.05 7.95
CA THR A 60 -12.12 16.91 7.87
C THR A 60 -10.92 16.12 7.37
N GLU A 61 -9.89 16.82 6.86
CA GLU A 61 -8.66 16.18 6.42
C GLU A 61 -7.92 15.44 7.54
N GLU A 62 -8.05 15.89 8.79
CA GLU A 62 -7.49 15.20 9.95
C GLU A 62 -8.22 13.88 10.23
N GLU A 63 -9.55 13.88 10.21
CA GLU A 63 -10.35 12.67 10.39
C GLU A 63 -10.06 11.65 9.27
N LEU A 64 -9.99 12.11 8.02
CA LEU A 64 -9.63 11.26 6.88
C LEU A 64 -8.22 10.68 7.03
N TRP A 65 -7.26 11.47 7.52
CA TRP A 65 -5.91 10.97 7.78
C TRP A 65 -5.89 9.94 8.91
N ARG A 66 -6.62 10.16 10.01
CA ARG A 66 -6.73 9.17 11.11
C ARG A 66 -7.38 7.88 10.65
N LEU A 67 -8.45 7.96 9.84
CA LEU A 67 -9.10 6.80 9.23
C LEU A 67 -8.13 6.03 8.33
N TRP A 68 -7.40 6.72 7.47
CA TRP A 68 -6.37 6.10 6.63
C TRP A 68 -5.27 5.44 7.47
N ALA A 69 -4.74 6.14 8.47
CA ALA A 69 -3.67 5.63 9.32
C ALA A 69 -4.11 4.38 10.11
N ARG A 70 -5.34 4.37 10.63
CA ARG A 70 -5.91 3.21 11.33
C ARG A 70 -6.08 2.01 10.40
N GLN A 71 -6.53 2.23 9.15
CA GLN A 71 -6.64 1.17 8.14
C GLN A 71 -5.27 0.66 7.67
N HIS A 72 -4.29 1.55 7.52
CA HIS A 72 -2.97 1.22 6.98
C HIS A 72 -2.09 0.46 7.99
N LEU A 73 -2.10 0.90 9.25
CA LEU A 73 -1.28 0.32 10.32
C LEU A 73 -1.95 -0.89 10.99
N GLY A 74 -3.28 -1.00 10.85
CA GLY A 74 -4.08 -1.87 11.70
C GLY A 74 -4.35 -1.22 13.07
N PRO A 75 -5.38 -1.70 13.79
CA PRO A 75 -5.83 -1.06 15.03
C PRO A 75 -4.77 -1.12 16.13
N GLU A 76 -4.03 -2.22 16.28
CA GLU A 76 -3.06 -2.39 17.37
C GLU A 76 -1.91 -1.38 17.28
N LEU A 77 -1.31 -1.25 16.09
CA LEU A 77 -0.20 -0.33 15.87
C LEU A 77 -0.68 1.13 15.84
N PHE A 78 -1.88 1.38 15.29
CA PHE A 78 -2.48 2.71 15.32
C PHE A 78 -2.68 3.20 16.75
N GLU A 79 -3.23 2.39 17.64
CA GLU A 79 -3.44 2.77 19.04
C GLU A 79 -2.12 2.97 19.80
N GLN A 80 -1.09 2.16 19.51
CA GLN A 80 0.24 2.34 20.11
C GLN A 80 0.89 3.68 19.71
N VAL A 81 0.75 4.09 18.45
CA VAL A 81 1.41 5.30 17.92
C VAL A 81 0.57 6.56 18.15
N TYR A 82 -0.75 6.49 17.97
CA TYR A 82 -1.65 7.66 17.95
C TYR A 82 -2.76 7.63 19.02
N GLY A 83 -3.06 6.47 19.62
CA GLY A 83 -4.13 6.33 20.61
C GLY A 83 -3.84 7.06 21.93
N ARG A 84 -2.56 7.20 22.31
CA ARG A 84 -2.14 7.93 23.52
C ARG A 84 -2.21 9.45 23.36
N ALA A 85 -1.99 9.97 22.16
CA ALA A 85 -1.98 11.42 21.87
C ALA A 85 -3.38 12.06 21.86
N THR A 86 -4.45 11.26 22.00
CA THR A 86 -5.84 11.74 21.97
C THR A 86 -6.48 11.72 23.37
N ARG A 87 -5.69 11.46 24.42
CA ARG A 87 -6.11 11.48 25.83
C ARG A 87 -5.46 12.68 26.53
N GLU A 88 -5.95 13.89 26.24
CA GLU A 88 -5.74 15.10 27.04
C GLU A 88 -7.09 15.77 27.27
#